data_AF-A0A9E2XZE5-F1
#
_entry.id   AF-A0A9E2XZE5-F1
#
_cell.length_a   1.000
_cell.length_b   1.000
_cell.length_c   1.000
_cell.angle_alpha   90.00
_cell.angle_beta   90.00
_cell.angle_gamma   90.00
#
_symmetry.space_group_name_H-M   'P 1'
#
loop_
_entity.id
_entity.type
_entity.pdbx_description
1 polymer ?
#
loop_
_entity_poly.entity_id
_entity_poly.type
_entity_poly.pdbx_seq_one_letter_code
_entity_poly.pdbx_strand_id
1 'polypeptide(L)'
;MPVRQLASVLIADSITRVAAEAAGAVVVNGSHGGIYAAYVAAKLRAAAAVFNDAGVGRDEAGIAGLDYLAGLGTPAAAVGHRTARIGDGSNMMARGVITHANAPAAA
;
A
#
# COMPACT_ATOMS: atom_id res chain seq x y z
N MET A 1 -23.40 17.37 9.89
CA MET A 1 -22.22 16.80 9.21
C MET A 1 -22.50 15.34 8.93
N PRO A 2 -22.46 14.86 7.68
CA PRO A 2 -22.64 13.44 7.40
C PRO A 2 -21.52 12.65 8.08
N VAL A 3 -21.87 11.54 8.74
CA VAL A 3 -20.89 10.61 9.30
C VAL A 3 -20.13 10.00 8.12
N ARG A 4 -18.83 10.29 8.02
CA ARG A 4 -17.98 9.71 6.97
C ARG A 4 -17.77 8.23 7.31
N GLN A 5 -18.34 7.34 6.51
CA GLN A 5 -18.07 5.91 6.64
C GLN A 5 -16.58 5.67 6.44
N LEU A 6 -15.94 4.97 7.39
CA LEU A 6 -14.53 4.61 7.28
C LEU A 6 -14.36 3.56 6.18
N ALA A 7 -13.28 3.70 5.40
CA ALA A 7 -12.91 2.71 4.40
C ALA A 7 -12.66 1.34 5.06
N SER A 8 -13.08 0.26 4.41
CA SER A 8 -12.71 -1.09 4.83
C SER A 8 -11.20 -1.32 4.64
N VAL A 9 -10.62 -2.22 5.42
CA VAL A 9 -9.22 -2.64 5.27
C VAL A 9 -9.19 -4.04 4.68
N LEU A 10 -8.51 -4.21 3.56
CA LEU A 10 -8.23 -5.51 2.96
C LEU A 10 -6.78 -5.87 3.18
N ILE A 11 -6.55 -7.09 3.65
CA ILE A 11 -5.21 -7.62 3.90
C ILE A 11 -4.98 -8.77 2.94
N ALA A 12 -3.87 -8.72 2.21
CA ALA A 12 -3.47 -9.79 1.31
C ALA A 12 -1.94 -9.95 1.31
N ASP A 13 -1.45 -11.14 0.99
CA ASP A 13 0.00 -11.38 0.91
C ASP A 13 0.63 -10.78 -0.37
N SER A 14 -0.20 -10.46 -1.36
CA SER A 14 0.19 -9.76 -2.58
C SER A 14 -1.00 -8.99 -3.14
N ILE A 15 -0.74 -7.84 -3.78
CA ILE A 15 -1.76 -7.06 -4.47
C ILE A 15 -2.48 -7.85 -5.57
N THR A 16 -1.83 -8.87 -6.14
CA THR A 16 -2.41 -9.77 -7.15
C THR A 16 -3.45 -10.75 -6.59
N ARG A 17 -3.63 -10.80 -5.27
CA ARG A 17 -4.67 -11.59 -4.59
C ARG A 17 -5.92 -10.78 -4.27
N VAL A 18 -5.95 -9.51 -4.66
CA VAL A 18 -7.07 -8.61 -4.43
C VAL A 18 -7.77 -8.35 -5.76
N ALA A 19 -9.10 -8.32 -5.74
CA ALA A 19 -9.92 -8.04 -6.91
C ALA A 19 -10.83 -6.81 -6.69
N ALA A 20 -12.06 -6.85 -7.19
CA ALA A 20 -12.97 -5.70 -7.25
C ALA A 20 -13.38 -5.18 -5.86
N GLU A 21 -13.27 -5.99 -4.82
CA GLU A 21 -13.52 -5.62 -3.43
C GLU A 21 -12.58 -4.52 -2.91
N ALA A 22 -11.46 -4.24 -3.58
CA ALA A 22 -10.56 -3.14 -3.23
C ALA A 22 -11.15 -1.75 -3.46
N ALA A 23 -12.20 -1.61 -4.28
CA ALA A 23 -12.73 -0.31 -4.63
C ALA A 23 -13.20 0.45 -3.36
N GLY A 24 -12.55 1.57 -3.07
CA GLY A 24 -12.80 2.37 -1.87
C GLY A 24 -12.23 1.81 -0.57
N ALA A 25 -11.51 0.69 -0.61
CA ALA A 25 -10.85 0.10 0.55
C ALA A 25 -9.38 0.56 0.68
N VAL A 26 -8.83 0.47 1.89
CA VAL A 26 -7.38 0.52 2.12
C VAL A 26 -6.82 -0.88 1.92
N VAL A 27 -5.88 -1.05 1.00
CA VAL A 27 -5.27 -2.35 0.71
C VAL A 27 -3.90 -2.45 1.37
N VAL A 28 -3.79 -3.28 2.41
CA VAL A 28 -2.51 -3.70 3.00
C VAL A 28 -2.06 -4.96 2.29
N ASN A 29 -0.98 -4.85 1.51
CA ASN A 29 -0.46 -5.98 0.75
C ASN A 29 0.99 -6.31 1.13
N GLY A 30 1.27 -7.60 1.34
CA GLY A 30 2.56 -8.14 1.72
C GLY A 30 3.69 -7.90 0.70
N SER A 31 3.36 -7.46 -0.51
CA SER A 31 4.32 -7.27 -1.61
C SER A 31 5.03 -5.91 -1.55
N HIS A 32 6.12 -5.79 -2.31
CA HIS A 32 6.85 -4.53 -2.44
C HIS A 32 6.04 -3.47 -3.17
N GLY A 33 6.22 -2.21 -2.80
CA GLY A 33 5.53 -1.04 -3.37
C GLY A 33 6.08 -0.57 -4.71
N GLY A 34 6.44 -1.48 -5.61
CA GLY A 34 6.91 -1.14 -6.95
C GLY A 34 5.78 -0.62 -7.87
N ILE A 35 6.15 -0.09 -9.04
CA ILE A 35 5.22 0.55 -9.98
C ILE A 35 4.05 -0.35 -10.36
N TYR A 36 4.30 -1.65 -10.64
CA TYR A 36 3.22 -2.56 -11.02
C TYR A 36 2.21 -2.76 -9.89
N ALA A 37 2.66 -2.88 -8.64
CA ALA A 37 1.76 -3.05 -7.51
C ALA A 37 0.88 -1.81 -7.29
N ALA A 38 1.48 -0.62 -7.40
CA ALA A 38 0.79 0.65 -7.39
C ALA A 38 -0.22 0.79 -8.55
N TYR A 39 0.15 0.40 -9.77
CA TYR A 39 -0.75 0.36 -10.92
C TYR A 39 -1.99 -0.51 -10.64
N VAL A 40 -1.82 -1.70 -10.06
CA VAL A 40 -2.96 -2.58 -9.72
C VAL A 40 -3.85 -1.93 -8.67
N ALA A 41 -3.29 -1.34 -7.61
CA ALA A 41 -4.06 -0.63 -6.58
C ALA A 41 -4.89 0.52 -7.19
N ALA A 42 -4.29 1.32 -8.07
CA ALA A 42 -4.98 2.39 -8.79
C ALA A 42 -6.07 1.85 -9.73
N LYS A 43 -5.77 0.79 -10.50
CA LYS A 43 -6.73 0.14 -11.41
C LYS A 43 -7.96 -0.37 -10.66
N LEU A 44 -7.77 -0.93 -9.47
CA LEU A 44 -8.84 -1.42 -8.61
C LEU A 44 -9.53 -0.31 -7.80
N ARG A 45 -9.09 0.96 -7.94
CA ARG A 45 -9.64 2.13 -7.25
C ARG A 45 -9.60 2.00 -5.72
N ALA A 46 -8.49 1.48 -5.20
CA ALA A 46 -8.24 1.50 -3.76
C ALA A 46 -8.30 2.94 -3.24
N ALA A 47 -8.87 3.14 -2.05
CA ALA A 47 -8.84 4.43 -1.37
C ALA A 47 -7.42 4.79 -0.90
N ALA A 48 -6.63 3.78 -0.54
CA ALA A 48 -5.21 3.90 -0.24
C ALA A 48 -4.51 2.52 -0.35
N ALA A 49 -3.19 2.51 -0.42
CA ALA A 49 -2.40 1.28 -0.44
C ALA A 49 -1.24 1.30 0.56
N VAL A 50 -1.03 0.19 1.28
CA VAL A 50 0.11 -0.03 2.14
C VAL A 50 0.90 -1.23 1.63
N PHE A 51 2.17 -1.00 1.33
CA PHE A 51 3.10 -2.00 0.78
C PHE A 51 4.17 -2.39 1.80
N ASN A 52 5.05 -3.32 1.45
CA ASN A 52 6.34 -3.50 2.10
C ASN A 52 7.41 -2.68 1.35
N ASP A 53 8.39 -2.09 2.05
CA ASP A 53 9.49 -1.38 1.37
C ASP A 53 10.47 -2.33 0.69
N ALA A 54 10.51 -3.60 1.09
CA ALA A 54 11.39 -4.64 0.57
C ALA A 54 12.87 -4.24 0.52
N GLY A 55 13.30 -3.38 1.45
CA GLY A 55 14.66 -2.84 1.48
C GLY A 55 14.91 -1.74 0.45
N VAL A 56 13.85 -1.12 -0.08
CA VAL A 56 13.83 0.01 -1.04
C VAL A 56 14.36 -0.36 -2.42
N GLY A 57 15.39 -1.21 -2.51
CA GLY A 57 15.99 -1.62 -3.77
C GLY A 57 16.84 -0.51 -4.41
N ARG A 58 17.52 -0.88 -5.51
CA ARG A 58 18.30 0.07 -6.30
C ARG A 58 17.36 1.11 -6.92
N ASP A 59 17.77 2.37 -6.90
CA ASP A 59 17.01 3.50 -7.48
C ASP A 59 15.55 3.52 -6.98
N GLU A 60 15.35 3.16 -5.70
CA GLU A 60 14.04 3.16 -5.02
C GLU A 60 12.99 2.23 -5.63
N ALA A 61 13.40 1.24 -6.43
CA ALA A 61 12.49 0.36 -7.18
C ALA A 61 11.43 -0.37 -6.33
N GLY A 62 11.76 -0.68 -5.08
CA GLY A 62 10.86 -1.33 -4.11
C GLY A 62 9.75 -0.44 -3.58
N ILE A 63 9.87 0.89 -3.73
CA ILE A 63 8.88 1.88 -3.29
C ILE A 63 8.46 2.88 -4.38
N ALA A 64 8.95 2.73 -5.62
CA ALA A 64 8.64 3.64 -6.74
C ALA A 64 7.13 3.81 -7.03
N GLY A 65 6.31 2.87 -6.57
CA GLY A 65 4.85 2.97 -6.64
C GLY A 65 4.25 4.06 -5.74
N LEU A 66 4.97 4.52 -4.71
CA LEU A 66 4.53 5.62 -3.84
C LEU A 66 4.38 6.92 -4.63
N ASP A 67 5.39 7.26 -5.44
CA ASP A 67 5.38 8.44 -6.31
C ASP A 67 4.35 8.31 -7.44
N TYR A 68 4.24 7.11 -8.02
CA TYR A 68 3.20 6.82 -9.01
C TYR A 68 1.79 7.11 -8.45
N LEU A 69 1.48 6.62 -7.25
CA LEU A 69 0.18 6.87 -6.61
C LEU A 69 0.02 8.32 -6.16
N ALA A 70 1.11 9.00 -5.78
CA ALA A 70 1.10 10.42 -5.47
C ALA A 70 0.64 11.25 -6.68
N GLY A 71 1.14 10.93 -7.87
CA GLY A 71 0.72 11.56 -9.13
C GLY A 71 -0.77 11.36 -9.47
N LEU A 72 -1.39 10.34 -8.90
CA LEU A 72 -2.84 10.06 -9.02
C LEU A 72 -3.66 10.61 -7.84
N GLY A 73 -3.02 11.27 -6.87
CA GLY A 73 -3.65 11.74 -5.64
C GLY A 73 -4.11 10.62 -4.70
N THR A 74 -3.60 9.40 -4.87
CA THR A 74 -3.94 8.25 -4.02
C THR A 74 -2.93 8.12 -2.87
N PRO A 75 -3.38 8.14 -1.61
CA PRO A 75 -2.52 7.90 -0.45
C PRO A 75 -1.86 6.52 -0.51
N ALA A 76 -0.56 6.50 -0.27
CA ALA A 76 0.21 5.26 -0.20
C ALA A 76 1.34 5.33 0.82
N ALA A 77 1.62 4.19 1.44
CA ALA A 77 2.72 4.02 2.38
C ALA A 77 3.42 2.67 2.20
N ALA A 78 4.63 2.55 2.74
CA ALA A 78 5.37 1.30 2.80
C ALA A 78 5.82 1.02 4.24
N VAL A 79 5.61 -0.22 4.68
CA VAL A 79 6.10 -0.78 5.94
C VAL A 79 7.54 -1.25 5.78
N GLY A 80 8.37 -0.99 6.80
CA GLY A 80 9.75 -1.43 6.81
C GLY A 80 9.92 -2.95 6.85
N HIS A 81 10.68 -3.51 5.90
CA HIS A 81 11.00 -4.96 5.85
C HIS A 81 11.69 -5.48 7.13
N ARG A 82 12.31 -4.61 7.93
CA ARG A 82 12.90 -4.97 9.24
C ARG A 82 11.85 -5.11 10.35
N THR A 83 10.66 -4.58 10.15
CA THR A 83 9.58 -4.56 11.14
C THR A 83 8.48 -5.58 10.83
N ALA A 84 8.28 -5.92 9.56
CA ALA A 84 7.34 -6.97 9.14
C ALA A 84 7.88 -7.78 7.95
N ARG A 85 7.46 -9.04 7.86
CA ARG A 85 7.86 -9.95 6.78
C ARG A 85 7.24 -9.49 5.45
N ILE A 86 8.07 -9.46 4.40
CA ILE A 86 7.58 -9.41 3.03
C ILE A 86 6.83 -10.70 2.70
N GLY A 87 5.74 -10.60 1.94
CA GLY A 87 4.85 -11.70 1.57
C GLY A 87 3.85 -12.11 2.66
N ASP A 88 3.72 -11.34 3.75
CA ASP A 88 2.80 -11.65 4.86
C ASP A 88 2.04 -10.38 5.27
N GLY A 89 0.86 -10.19 4.66
CA GLY A 89 0.05 -8.99 4.88
C GLY A 89 -0.49 -8.90 6.30
N SER A 90 -0.83 -10.04 6.91
CA SER A 90 -1.33 -10.09 8.28
C SER A 90 -0.24 -9.68 9.27
N ASN A 91 1.00 -10.09 9.03
CA ASN A 91 2.13 -9.66 9.83
C ASN A 91 2.43 -8.16 9.70
N MET A 92 2.33 -7.60 8.49
CA MET A 92 2.43 -6.17 8.28
C MET A 92 1.37 -5.40 9.05
N MET A 93 0.11 -5.84 9.02
CA MET A 93 -0.97 -5.18 9.77
C MET A 93 -0.76 -5.27 11.28
N ALA A 94 -0.27 -6.40 11.78
CA ALA A 94 -0.14 -6.63 13.22
C ALA A 94 1.04 -5.88 13.86
N ARG A 95 2.16 -5.71 13.15
CA ARG A 95 3.41 -5.18 13.74
C ARG A 95 4.27 -4.31 12.80
N GLY A 96 3.80 -4.04 11.60
CA GLY A 96 4.52 -3.23 10.63
C GLY A 96 4.65 -1.78 11.09
N VAL A 97 5.81 -1.19 10.87
CA VAL A 97 6.05 0.24 11.05
C VAL A 97 6.22 0.87 9.67
N ILE A 98 5.47 1.94 9.40
CA ILE A 98 5.62 2.72 8.18
C ILE A 98 7.01 3.38 8.16
N THR A 99 7.78 3.14 7.09
CA THR A 99 9.10 3.75 6.88
C THR A 99 9.07 4.79 5.76
N HIS A 100 8.10 4.70 4.85
CA HIS A 100 7.94 5.62 3.72
C HIS A 100 6.44 5.91 3.51
N ALA A 101 6.11 7.14 3.19
CA ALA A 101 4.75 7.56 2.84
C ALA A 101 4.82 8.62 1.75
N ASN A 102 3.88 8.59 0.82
CA ASN A 102 3.76 9.64 -0.19
C ASN A 102 3.06 10.88 0.38
N ALA A 103 3.16 12.01 -0.33
CA ALA A 103 2.59 13.27 0.14
C ALA A 103 1.09 13.20 0.47
N PRO A 104 0.22 12.57 -0.34
CA PRO A 104 -1.20 12.42 0.03
C PRO A 104 -1.46 11.61 1.30
N ALA A 105 -0.58 10.68 1.67
CA ALA A 105 -0.70 9.91 2.91
C ALA A 105 -0.19 10.65 4.15
N ALA A 106 0.68 11.63 3.97
CA ALA A 106 1.29 12.41 5.06
C ALA A 106 0.54 13.71 5.39
N ALA A 107 -0.48 14.06 4.61
CA ALA A 107 -1.25 15.31 4.71
C ALA A 107 -2.37 15.28 5.75
#